data_AF-A0A3N7GSC5-F1
#
_entry.id   AF-A0A3N7GSC5-F1
#
_cell.length_a   1.000
_cell.length_b   1.000
_cell.length_c   1.000
_cell.angle_alpha   90.00
_cell.angle_beta   90.00
_cell.angle_gamma   90.00
#
_symmetry.space_group_name_H-M   'P 1'
#
loop_
_entity.id
_entity.type
_entity.pdbx_description
1 polymer ?
#
loop_
_entity_poly.entity_id
_entity_poly.type
_entity_poly.pdbx_seq_one_letter_code
_entity_poly.pdbx_strand_id
1 'polypeptide(L)'
;MRGRAVLDALAILLGAVTTYVTRVLFLVSKKLRPPRAVARYLPLVGPAVLGAIAIPGLIAPGGELSFAASVPSVLAALAAWGAWRLARRQMVVGLVVGLAVWWALYWAVAQLGW
;
A
#
# COMPACT_ATOMS: atom_id res chain seq x y z
N MET A 1 -2.92 25.12 14.06
CA MET A 1 -2.73 23.74 13.53
C MET A 1 -3.41 23.52 12.18
N ARG A 2 -4.61 24.05 11.92
CA ARG A 2 -5.35 23.89 10.64
C ARG A 2 -4.59 24.36 9.38
N GLY A 3 -3.80 25.43 9.49
CA GLY A 3 -3.05 25.99 8.35
C GLY A 3 -1.94 25.08 7.79
N ARG A 4 -1.24 24.31 8.64
CA ARG A 4 -0.19 23.37 8.17
C ARG A 4 -0.79 22.21 7.38
N ALA A 5 -1.88 21.63 7.87
CA ALA A 5 -2.59 20.55 7.18
C ALA A 5 -3.10 20.95 5.78
N VAL A 6 -3.51 22.22 5.61
CA VAL A 6 -3.93 22.74 4.30
C VAL A 6 -2.74 22.87 3.36
N LEU A 7 -1.60 23.36 3.84
CA LEU A 7 -0.37 23.45 3.04
C LEU A 7 0.15 22.06 2.64
N ASP A 8 0.10 21.09 3.55
CA ASP A 8 0.50 19.70 3.29
C ASP A 8 -0.42 19.06 2.23
N ALA A 9 -1.74 19.25 2.36
CA ALA A 9 -2.70 18.76 1.38
C ALA A 9 -2.48 19.39 -0.01
N LEU A 10 -2.22 20.70 -0.07
CA LEU A 10 -1.90 21.40 -1.31
C LEU A 10 -0.59 20.89 -1.92
N ALA A 11 0.43 20.64 -1.12
CA ALA A 11 1.70 20.10 -1.57
C ALA A 11 1.55 18.69 -2.16
N ILE A 12 0.79 17.80 -1.50
CA ILE A 12 0.48 16.46 -2.00
C ILE A 12 -0.27 16.54 -3.33
N LEU A 13 -1.28 17.40 -3.41
CA LEU A 13 -2.12 17.53 -4.59
C LEU A 13 -1.32 18.09 -5.77
N LEU A 14 -0.52 19.14 -5.55
CA LEU A 14 0.38 19.71 -6.55
C LEU A 14 1.44 18.71 -7.01
N GLY A 15 2.03 17.95 -6.09
CA GLY A 15 3.01 16.91 -6.44
C GLY A 15 2.38 15.79 -7.28
N ALA A 16 1.17 15.35 -6.93
CA ALA A 16 0.43 14.34 -7.69
C ALA A 16 0.09 14.83 -9.10
N VAL A 17 -0.44 16.04 -9.22
CA VAL A 17 -0.79 16.65 -10.52
C VAL A 17 0.46 16.82 -11.38
N THR A 18 1.54 17.38 -10.83
CA THR A 18 2.79 17.61 -11.57
C THR A 18 3.38 16.29 -12.08
N THR A 19 3.38 15.24 -11.25
CA THR A 19 3.86 13.91 -11.63
C THR A 19 3.00 13.28 -12.72
N TYR A 20 1.67 13.40 -12.60
CA TYR A 20 0.75 12.88 -13.61
C TYR A 20 0.92 13.60 -14.95
N VAL A 21 0.92 14.93 -14.93
CA VAL A 21 1.04 15.78 -16.11
C VAL A 21 2.33 15.51 -16.85
N THR A 22 3.47 15.48 -16.15
CA THR A 22 4.78 15.19 -16.77
C THR A 22 4.83 13.81 -17.42
N ARG A 23 4.27 12.77 -16.77
CA ARG A 23 4.20 11.42 -17.35
C ARG A 23 3.26 11.33 -18.55
N VAL A 24 2.08 11.94 -18.48
CA VAL A 24 1.08 11.91 -19.56
C VAL A 24 1.56 12.71 -20.77
N LEU A 25 2.14 13.88 -20.56
CA LEU A 25 2.70 14.71 -21.64
C LEU A 25 3.69 13.91 -22.48
N PHE A 26 4.61 13.17 -21.86
CA PHE A 26 5.59 12.34 -22.55
C PHE A 26 4.95 11.21 -23.38
N LEU A 27 3.94 10.55 -22.83
CA LEU A 27 3.24 9.45 -23.49
C LEU A 27 2.42 9.93 -24.69
N VAL A 28 1.72 11.06 -24.55
CA VAL A 28 0.85 11.62 -25.58
C VAL A 28 1.66 12.26 -26.72
N SER A 29 2.70 13.03 -26.38
CA SER A 29 3.49 13.77 -27.39
C SER A 29 4.33 12.87 -28.30
N LYS A 30 4.81 11.71 -27.81
CA LYS A 30 5.65 10.81 -28.62
C LYS A 30 4.90 9.63 -29.28
N LYS A 31 3.58 9.47 -29.08
CA LYS A 31 2.79 8.31 -29.57
C LYS A 31 3.51 6.96 -29.37
N LEU A 32 4.27 6.82 -28.29
CA LEU A 32 5.09 5.65 -28.03
C LEU A 32 4.18 4.46 -27.71
N ARG A 33 4.12 3.49 -28.63
CA ARG A 33 3.45 2.22 -28.38
C ARG A 33 4.42 1.30 -27.63
N PRO A 34 4.13 0.90 -26.39
CA PRO A 34 5.01 -0.01 -25.66
C PRO A 34 5.14 -1.34 -26.41
N PRO A 35 6.34 -1.96 -26.42
CA PRO A 35 6.53 -3.29 -26.98
C PRO A 35 5.55 -4.30 -26.36
N ARG A 36 5.12 -5.32 -27.12
CA ARG A 36 4.13 -6.31 -26.68
C ARG A 36 4.48 -6.97 -25.34
N ALA A 37 5.78 -7.19 -25.08
CA ALA A 37 6.27 -7.72 -23.80
C ALA A 37 5.97 -6.76 -22.63
N VAL A 38 6.25 -5.47 -22.77
CA VAL A 38 6.02 -4.46 -21.72
C VAL A 38 4.53 -4.26 -21.47
N ALA A 39 3.72 -4.23 -22.54
CA ALA A 39 2.26 -4.11 -22.45
C ALA A 39 1.63 -5.25 -21.61
N ARG A 40 2.20 -6.46 -21.65
CA ARG A 40 1.74 -7.61 -20.86
C ARG A 40 1.98 -7.42 -19.35
N TYR A 41 3.08 -6.77 -18.96
CA TYR A 41 3.46 -6.61 -17.56
C TYR A 41 3.00 -5.28 -16.93
N LEU A 42 2.66 -4.28 -17.75
CA LEU A 42 2.14 -2.98 -17.29
C LEU A 42 0.97 -3.09 -16.27
N PRO A 43 -0.01 -3.98 -16.43
CA PRO A 43 -1.08 -4.18 -15.45
C PRO A 43 -0.59 -4.69 -14.08
N LEU A 44 0.58 -5.31 -14.02
CA LEU A 44 1.15 -5.87 -12.78
C LEU A 44 1.96 -4.84 -11.99
N VAL A 45 2.20 -3.64 -12.54
CA VAL A 45 2.97 -2.59 -11.86
C VAL A 45 2.28 -2.15 -10.58
N GLY A 46 0.96 -1.95 -10.60
CA GLY A 46 0.18 -1.58 -9.42
C GLY A 46 0.38 -2.54 -8.25
N PRO A 47 0.07 -3.84 -8.40
CA PRO A 47 0.29 -4.81 -7.33
C PRO A 47 1.77 -5.00 -6.97
N ALA A 48 2.70 -4.89 -7.92
CA ALA A 48 4.13 -4.98 -7.62
C ALA A 48 4.63 -3.83 -6.73
N VAL A 49 4.23 -2.59 -7.04
CA VAL A 49 4.58 -1.41 -6.23
C VAL A 49 3.94 -1.47 -4.85
N LEU A 50 2.66 -1.87 -4.77
CA LEU A 50 2.00 -2.07 -3.48
C LEU A 50 2.70 -3.14 -2.63
N GLY A 51 3.11 -4.25 -3.25
CA GLY A 51 3.90 -5.28 -2.59
C GLY A 51 5.25 -4.75 -2.09
N ALA A 52 5.97 -4.00 -2.93
CA ALA A 52 7.26 -3.42 -2.58
C ALA A 52 7.19 -2.43 -1.40
N ILE A 53 6.07 -1.71 -1.25
CA ILE A 53 5.87 -0.78 -0.12
C ILE A 53 5.35 -1.51 1.11
N ALA A 54 4.46 -2.48 0.95
CA ALA A 54 3.84 -3.18 2.07
C ALA A 54 4.81 -4.14 2.77
N ILE A 55 5.63 -4.89 2.00
CA ILE A 55 6.52 -5.93 2.54
C ILE A 55 7.48 -5.40 3.62
N PRO A 56 8.19 -4.26 3.45
CA PRO A 56 9.03 -3.70 4.51
C PRO A 56 8.26 -3.43 5.80
N GLY A 57 7.03 -2.92 5.70
CA GLY A 57 6.16 -2.72 6.86
C GLY A 57 5.74 -4.02 7.55
N LEU A 58 5.77 -5.16 6.84
CA LEU A 58 5.47 -6.46 7.40
C LEU A 58 6.66 -7.11 8.10
N ILE A 59 7.87 -7.01 7.53
CA ILE A 59 9.06 -7.77 7.97
C ILE A 59 10.03 -6.93 8.81
N ALA A 60 10.04 -5.61 8.59
CA ALA A 60 10.91 -4.67 9.30
C ALA A 60 10.14 -3.39 9.70
N PRO A 61 9.09 -3.50 10.54
CA PRO A 61 8.25 -2.37 10.91
C PRO A 61 9.00 -1.21 11.58
N GLY A 62 10.18 -1.46 12.16
CA GLY A 62 11.07 -0.45 12.76
C GLY A 62 12.36 -0.17 11.98
N GLY A 63 12.50 -0.68 10.75
CA GLY A 63 13.75 -0.59 9.97
C GLY A 63 14.77 -1.69 10.23
N GLU A 64 14.57 -2.49 11.29
CA GLU A 64 15.36 -3.69 11.58
C GLU A 64 14.52 -4.96 11.40
N LEU A 65 15.17 -6.05 10.97
CA LEU A 65 14.54 -7.36 10.86
C LEU A 65 14.28 -7.90 12.27
N SER A 66 13.02 -7.84 12.71
CA SER A 66 12.58 -8.40 13.99
C SER A 66 11.42 -9.34 13.77
N PHE A 67 11.67 -10.64 13.91
CA PHE A 67 10.64 -11.66 13.75
C PHE A 67 9.53 -11.53 14.79
N ALA A 68 9.87 -11.20 16.05
CA ALA A 68 8.89 -11.02 17.12
C ALA A 68 7.99 -9.80 16.86
N ALA A 69 8.57 -8.66 16.44
CA ALA A 69 7.80 -7.45 16.12
C ALA A 69 6.97 -7.60 14.84
N SER A 70 7.33 -8.54 13.96
CA SER A 70 6.63 -8.80 12.69
C SER A 70 5.47 -9.79 12.81
N VAL A 71 5.31 -10.47 13.96
CA VAL A 71 4.20 -11.43 14.13
C VAL A 71 2.83 -10.76 13.93
N PRO A 72 2.52 -9.60 14.55
CA PRO A 72 1.21 -8.98 14.39
C PRO A 72 0.92 -8.52 12.94
N SER A 73 1.94 -8.02 12.25
CA SER A 73 1.82 -7.53 10.87
C SER A 73 1.60 -8.68 9.89
N VAL A 74 2.34 -9.79 10.07
CA VAL A 74 2.16 -11.00 9.27
C VAL A 74 0.78 -11.61 9.50
N LEU A 75 0.29 -11.68 10.74
CA LEU A 75 -1.05 -12.18 11.05
C LEU A 75 -2.15 -11.32 10.39
N ALA A 76 -2.03 -9.99 10.46
CA ALA A 76 -2.95 -9.07 9.78
C ALA A 76 -2.92 -9.26 8.25
N ALA A 77 -1.73 -9.46 7.66
CA ALA A 77 -1.58 -9.72 6.23
C ALA A 77 -2.21 -11.07 5.82
N LEU A 78 -2.04 -12.13 6.61
CA LEU A 78 -2.66 -13.43 6.38
C LEU A 78 -4.19 -13.34 6.48
N ALA A 79 -4.72 -12.59 7.45
CA ALA A 79 -6.14 -12.35 7.58
C ALA A 79 -6.70 -11.56 6.38
N ALA A 80 -5.99 -10.53 5.92
CA ALA A 80 -6.35 -9.77 4.73
C ALA A 80 -6.42 -10.66 3.48
N TRP A 81 -5.41 -11.53 3.29
CA TRP A 81 -5.34 -12.46 2.16
C TRP A 81 -6.44 -13.52 2.22
N GLY A 82 -6.67 -14.11 3.40
CA GLY A 82 -7.74 -15.08 3.63
C GLY A 82 -9.12 -14.48 3.34
N ALA A 83 -9.39 -13.27 3.86
CA ALA A 83 -10.63 -12.56 3.63
C ALA A 83 -10.83 -12.17 2.16
N TRP A 84 -9.78 -11.69 1.49
CA TRP A 84 -9.81 -11.44 0.04
C TRP A 84 -10.16 -12.70 -0.75
N ARG A 85 -9.59 -13.84 -0.38
CA ARG A 85 -9.86 -15.13 -1.04
C ARG A 85 -11.29 -15.62 -0.80
N LEU A 86 -11.80 -15.50 0.42
CA LEU A 86 -13.18 -15.88 0.78
C LEU A 86 -14.22 -14.96 0.14
N ALA A 87 -13.94 -13.66 0.05
CA ALA A 87 -14.84 -12.65 -0.51
C ALA A 87 -14.80 -12.57 -2.04
N ARG A 88 -14.52 -13.67 -2.73
CA ARG A 88 -14.43 -13.74 -4.21
C ARG A 88 -13.52 -12.67 -4.83
N ARG A 89 -12.37 -12.43 -4.20
CA ARG A 89 -11.33 -11.46 -4.64
C ARG A 89 -11.74 -9.98 -4.57
N GLN A 90 -12.71 -9.64 -3.73
CA GLN A 90 -13.01 -8.24 -3.41
C GLN A 90 -11.91 -7.61 -2.56
N MET A 91 -11.17 -6.66 -3.15
CA MET A 91 -10.03 -5.99 -2.48
C MET A 91 -10.45 -5.24 -1.22
N VAL A 92 -11.61 -4.57 -1.25
CA VAL A 92 -12.12 -3.77 -0.12
C VAL A 92 -12.28 -4.64 1.13
N VAL A 93 -12.82 -5.85 0.98
CA VAL A 93 -13.04 -6.77 2.11
C VAL A 93 -11.71 -7.21 2.72
N GLY A 94 -10.73 -7.57 1.89
CA GLY A 94 -9.39 -7.94 2.37
C GLY A 94 -8.72 -6.80 3.15
N LEU A 95 -8.81 -5.57 2.64
CA LEU A 95 -8.24 -4.39 3.30
C LEU A 95 -8.92 -4.10 4.64
N VAL A 96 -10.26 -4.08 4.68
CA VAL A 96 -11.02 -3.80 5.90
C VAL A 96 -10.75 -4.85 6.96
N VAL A 97 -10.74 -6.14 6.60
CA VAL A 97 -10.48 -7.23 7.55
C VAL A 97 -9.04 -7.19 8.04
N GLY A 98 -8.06 -6.99 7.16
CA GLY A 98 -6.66 -6.83 7.55
C GLY A 98 -6.45 -5.69 8.54
N LEU A 99 -7.06 -4.53 8.27
CA LEU A 99 -7.00 -3.37 9.16
C LEU A 99 -7.69 -3.64 10.50
N ALA A 100 -8.86 -4.29 10.49
CA ALA A 100 -9.56 -4.66 11.71
C ALA A 100 -8.75 -5.62 12.59
N VAL A 101 -8.11 -6.61 11.99
CA VAL A 101 -7.22 -7.56 12.71
C VAL A 101 -5.99 -6.85 13.24
N TRP A 102 -5.36 -5.97 12.46
CA TRP A 102 -4.23 -5.17 12.93
C TRP A 102 -4.59 -4.34 14.16
N TRP A 103 -5.73 -3.63 14.12
CA TRP A 103 -6.20 -2.86 15.28
C TRP A 103 -6.55 -3.73 16.48
N ALA A 104 -7.17 -4.89 16.27
CA ALA A 104 -7.47 -5.82 17.35
C ALA A 104 -6.19 -6.31 18.04
N LEU A 105 -5.16 -6.67 17.25
CA LEU A 105 -3.86 -7.10 17.76
C LEU A 105 -3.13 -5.96 18.47
N TYR A 106 -3.11 -4.76 17.88
CA TYR A 106 -2.50 -3.59 18.50
C TYR A 106 -3.14 -3.25 19.84
N TRP A 107 -4.48 -3.29 19.90
CA TRP A 107 -5.21 -3.03 21.13
C TRP A 107 -4.98 -4.11 22.20
N ALA A 108 -4.94 -5.38 21.79
CA ALA A 108 -4.64 -6.50 22.70
C ALA A 108 -3.22 -6.39 23.28
N VAL A 109 -2.23 -6.06 22.45
CA VAL A 109 -0.84 -5.83 22.91
C VAL A 109 -0.76 -4.64 23.85
N ALA A 110 -1.45 -3.54 23.54
CA ALA A 110 -1.49 -2.36 24.41
C ALA A 110 -2.09 -2.64 25.80
N GLN A 111 -3.06 -3.56 25.91
CA GLN A 111 -3.61 -3.98 27.21
C GLN A 111 -2.67 -4.85 28.03
N LEU A 112 -1.76 -5.58 27.37
CA LEU A 112 -0.79 -6.46 28.03
C LEU A 112 0.40 -5.70 28.64
N GLY A 113 0.44 -4.36 28.53
CA GLY A 113 1.41 -3.50 29.22
C GLY A 113 2.84 -3.61 28.70
N TRP A 114 3.01 -4.01 27.45
CA TRP A 114 4.28 -3.94 26.71
C TRP A 114 4.39 -2.64 25.93
#